data_AF-A0A6I9Q0I5-F1
#
_entry.id   AF-A0A6I9Q0I5-F1
#
_cell.length_a   1.000
_cell.length_b   1.000
_cell.length_c   1.000
_cell.angle_alpha   90.00
_cell.angle_beta   90.00
_cell.angle_gamma   90.00
#
_symmetry.space_group_name_H-M   'P 1'
#
loop_
_entity.id
_entity.type
_entity.pdbx_description
1 polymer ?
#
loop_
_entity_poly.entity_id
_entity_poly.type
_entity_poly.pdbx_seq_one_letter_code
_entity_poly.pdbx_strand_id
1 'polypeptide(L)'
;MCFLGEYAGFDESQPTAEGGGKGKVISMLKEQNGFENVVMIGDGATDLEACPPADAFIGFGGNVIRPQVKEKSLWYVTSFRELLKELENI
;
A
#
# COMPACT_ATOMS: atom_id res chain seq x y z
N MET A 1 -2.02 19.04 -18.98
CA MET A 1 -2.45 17.64 -19.21
C MET A 1 -1.87 16.81 -18.08
N CYS A 2 -2.53 16.80 -16.92
CA CYS A 2 -2.19 15.94 -15.79
C CYS A 2 -3.14 14.75 -15.89
N PHE A 3 -2.62 13.55 -16.05
CA PHE A 3 -3.40 12.34 -15.94
C PHE A 3 -3.89 12.25 -14.49
N LEU A 4 -5.19 12.48 -14.30
CA LEU A 4 -5.90 12.13 -13.09
C LEU A 4 -5.76 10.61 -12.97
N GLY A 5 -4.77 10.17 -12.18
CA GLY A 5 -4.85 8.86 -11.57
C GLY A 5 -6.19 8.82 -10.87
N GLU A 6 -7.06 7.89 -11.28
CA GLU A 6 -8.38 7.70 -10.68
C GLU A 6 -8.18 7.38 -9.21
N TYR A 7 -8.14 8.44 -8.41
CA TYR A 7 -8.29 8.40 -6.98
C TYR A 7 -9.75 8.03 -6.76
N ALA A 8 -10.00 6.73 -6.61
CA ALA A 8 -11.34 6.19 -6.40
C ALA A 8 -11.89 6.71 -5.06
N GLY A 9 -12.52 7.87 -5.12
CA GLY A 9 -13.45 8.40 -4.13
C GLY A 9 -12.82 8.79 -2.79
N PHE A 10 -12.58 10.09 -2.60
CA PHE A 10 -12.70 10.66 -1.27
C PHE A 10 -14.21 10.82 -1.00
N ASP A 11 -14.82 9.79 -0.40
CA ASP A 11 -16.18 9.86 0.11
C ASP A 11 -16.09 10.35 1.57
N GLU A 12 -16.59 11.55 1.85
CA GLU A 12 -16.43 12.23 3.14
C GLU A 12 -17.24 11.57 4.29
N SER A 13 -17.96 10.49 4.02
CA SER A 13 -18.52 9.59 5.06
C SER A 13 -17.54 8.50 5.53
N GLN A 14 -16.31 8.48 5.00
CA GLN A 14 -15.35 7.39 5.20
C GLN A 14 -14.54 7.53 6.51
N PRO A 15 -14.42 6.46 7.31
CA PRO A 15 -13.68 6.44 8.59
C PRO A 15 -12.14 6.42 8.40
N THR A 16 -11.60 7.13 7.41
CA THR A 16 -10.16 7.25 7.13
C THR A 16 -9.48 8.33 7.97
N ALA A 17 -10.25 9.07 8.77
CA ALA A 17 -9.76 10.03 9.77
C ALA A 17 -9.31 9.38 11.09
N GLU A 18 -9.62 8.09 11.30
CA GLU A 18 -9.16 7.31 12.45
C GLU A 18 -7.96 6.44 12.04
N GLY A 19 -6.97 6.31 12.95
CA GLY A 19 -5.86 5.37 12.75
C GLY A 19 -6.34 4.00 12.28
N GLY A 20 -5.67 3.42 11.28
CA GLY A 20 -6.06 2.12 10.69
C GLY A 20 -7.04 2.18 9.53
N GLY A 21 -7.40 3.36 9.00
CA GLY A 21 -8.30 3.49 7.84
C GLY A 21 -7.87 2.69 6.60
N LYS A 22 -6.56 2.64 6.30
CA LYS A 22 -6.02 1.84 5.18
C LYS A 22 -6.25 0.35 5.38
N GLY A 23 -6.08 -0.15 6.61
CA GLY A 23 -6.38 -1.55 6.94
C GLY A 23 -7.86 -1.87 6.76
N LYS A 24 -8.77 -0.99 7.22
CA LYS A 24 -10.23 -1.18 7.03
C LYS A 24 -10.61 -1.32 5.55
N VAL A 25 -10.03 -0.50 4.67
CA VAL A 25 -10.28 -0.59 3.22
C VAL A 25 -9.80 -1.92 2.66
N ILE A 26 -8.63 -2.40 3.07
CA ILE A 26 -8.11 -3.70 2.63
C ILE A 26 -9.02 -4.85 3.08
N SER A 27 -9.49 -4.83 4.33
CA SER A 27 -10.48 -5.80 4.81
C SER A 27 -11.75 -5.79 3.96
N MET A 28 -12.29 -4.60 3.66
CA MET A 28 -13.49 -4.48 2.81
C MET A 28 -13.25 -5.02 1.40
N LEU A 29 -12.09 -4.76 0.80
CA LEU A 29 -11.75 -5.29 -0.53
C LEU A 29 -11.65 -6.82 -0.52
N LYS A 30 -11.04 -7.41 0.52
CA LYS A 30 -10.98 -8.88 0.66
C LYS A 30 -12.37 -9.48 0.82
N GLU A 31 -13.24 -8.85 1.62
CA GLU A 31 -14.61 -9.31 1.86
C GLU A 31 -15.52 -9.15 0.63
N GLN A 32 -15.47 -8.03 -0.07
CA GLN A 32 -16.36 -7.72 -1.19
C GLN A 32 -15.97 -8.43 -2.49
N ASN A 33 -14.67 -8.54 -2.76
CA ASN A 33 -14.16 -9.04 -4.03
C ASN A 33 -13.55 -10.44 -3.93
N GLY A 34 -13.41 -10.99 -2.71
CA GLY A 34 -12.81 -12.30 -2.50
C GLY A 34 -11.31 -12.34 -2.84
N PHE A 35 -10.61 -11.21 -2.72
CA PHE A 35 -9.17 -11.19 -2.98
C PHE A 35 -8.43 -12.02 -1.94
N GLU A 36 -7.75 -13.07 -2.38
CA GLU A 36 -6.95 -13.95 -1.52
C GLU A 36 -5.62 -13.30 -1.12
N ASN A 37 -5.00 -12.56 -2.04
CA ASN A 37 -3.68 -11.96 -1.86
C ASN A 37 -3.73 -10.45 -2.13
N VAL A 38 -3.58 -9.64 -1.09
CA VAL A 38 -3.50 -8.18 -1.18
C VAL A 38 -2.14 -7.70 -0.70
N VAL A 39 -1.41 -7.01 -1.59
CA VAL A 39 -0.10 -6.42 -1.28
C VAL A 39 -0.26 -4.91 -1.13
N MET A 40 0.16 -4.40 0.02
CA MET A 40 0.19 -2.97 0.30
C MET A 40 1.56 -2.39 -0.07
N ILE A 41 1.60 -1.27 -0.79
CA ILE A 41 2.85 -0.58 -1.17
C ILE A 41 2.80 0.86 -0.66
N GLY A 42 3.78 1.30 0.12
CA GLY A 42 3.79 2.67 0.67
C GLY A 42 5.08 3.10 1.33
N ASP A 43 5.24 4.42 1.52
CA ASP A 43 6.42 5.03 2.16
C ASP A 43 6.21 5.35 3.64
N GLY A 44 4.97 5.26 4.13
CA GLY A 44 4.56 5.72 5.45
C GLY A 44 4.36 4.62 6.48
N ALA A 45 4.41 5.01 7.76
CA ALA A 45 4.11 4.09 8.87
C ALA A 45 2.65 3.61 8.85
N THR A 46 1.71 4.44 8.41
CA THR A 46 0.30 4.06 8.31
C THR A 46 0.04 3.04 7.20
N ASP A 47 0.90 2.98 6.18
CA ASP A 47 0.86 1.93 5.15
C ASP A 47 1.36 0.60 5.71
N LEU A 48 2.45 0.65 6.47
CA LEU A 48 2.99 -0.51 7.18
C LEU A 48 1.98 -1.10 8.17
N GLU A 49 1.25 -0.24 8.90
CA GLU A 49 0.20 -0.65 9.85
C GLU A 49 -0.99 -1.36 9.19
N ALA A 50 -1.17 -1.22 7.87
CA ALA A 50 -2.22 -1.91 7.13
C ALA A 50 -1.89 -3.39 6.84
N CYS A 51 -0.74 -3.89 7.32
CA CYS A 51 -0.28 -5.26 7.16
C CYS A 51 -0.01 -5.88 8.54
N PRO A 52 -0.94 -6.65 9.14
CA PRO A 52 -2.25 -7.09 8.62
C PRO A 52 -3.33 -5.99 8.66
N PRO A 53 -4.40 -6.03 7.82
CA PRO A 53 -4.97 -7.18 7.08
C PRO A 53 -4.43 -7.45 5.66
N ALA A 54 -3.53 -6.62 5.15
CA ALA A 54 -2.76 -6.97 3.95
C ALA A 54 -1.92 -8.23 4.18
N ASP A 55 -1.70 -8.99 3.12
CA ASP A 55 -0.92 -10.24 3.17
C ASP A 55 0.58 -9.97 3.04
N ALA A 56 0.95 -8.88 2.39
CA ALA A 56 2.32 -8.40 2.32
C ALA A 56 2.39 -6.88 2.27
N PHE A 57 3.53 -6.35 2.72
CA PHE A 57 3.86 -4.93 2.63
C PHE A 57 5.20 -4.74 1.91
N ILE A 58 5.21 -3.84 0.93
CA ILE A 58 6.40 -3.37 0.23
C ILE A 58 6.64 -1.91 0.57
N GLY A 59 7.74 -1.62 1.24
CA GLY A 59 8.12 -0.25 1.53
C GLY A 59 8.65 0.45 0.28
N PHE A 60 8.22 1.69 0.06
CA PHE A 60 8.65 2.50 -1.08
C PHE A 60 9.44 3.73 -0.62
N GLY A 61 10.66 3.86 -1.11
CA GLY A 61 11.60 4.94 -0.75
C GLY A 61 12.01 5.85 -1.88
N GLY A 62 11.31 5.84 -3.02
CA GLY A 62 11.77 6.54 -4.23
C GLY A 62 11.75 8.07 -4.13
N ASN A 63 10.99 8.62 -3.19
CA ASN A 63 10.99 10.06 -2.91
C ASN A 63 11.74 10.38 -1.60
N VAL A 64 11.33 9.75 -0.49
CA VAL A 64 11.94 9.93 0.83
C VAL A 64 12.13 8.57 1.48
N ILE A 65 13.33 8.32 1.99
CA ILE A 65 13.63 7.10 2.75
C ILE A 65 13.31 7.35 4.21
N ARG A 66 12.31 6.62 4.74
CA ARG A 66 12.00 6.62 6.17
C ARG A 66 12.60 5.37 6.81
N PRO A 67 13.60 5.50 7.71
CA PRO A 67 14.29 4.34 8.30
C PRO A 67 13.34 3.34 8.95
N GLN A 68 12.35 3.83 9.70
CA GLN A 68 11.36 2.98 10.37
C GLN A 68 10.54 2.11 9.40
N VAL A 69 10.23 2.62 8.21
CA VAL A 69 9.49 1.87 7.19
C VAL A 69 10.45 0.90 6.50
N LYS A 70 11.65 1.35 6.15
CA LYS A 70 12.69 0.50 5.54
C LYS A 70 13.05 -0.72 6.39
N GLU A 71 13.26 -0.53 7.69
CA GLU A 71 13.65 -1.60 8.62
C GLU A 71 12.51 -2.59 8.90
N LYS A 72 11.26 -2.15 8.79
CA LYS A 72 10.08 -2.98 9.07
C LYS A 72 9.44 -3.58 7.81
N SER A 73 9.91 -3.22 6.62
CA SER A 73 9.42 -3.79 5.36
C SER A 73 10.17 -5.08 5.05
N LEU A 74 9.44 -6.14 4.70
CA LEU A 74 10.06 -7.38 4.20
C LEU A 74 10.73 -7.16 2.84
N TRP A 75 10.12 -6.33 2.01
CA TRP A 75 10.68 -5.89 0.75
C TRP A 75 10.62 -4.36 0.68
N TYR A 76 11.73 -3.75 0.29
CA TYR A 76 11.83 -2.30 0.14
C TYR A 76 12.41 -1.95 -1.23
N VAL A 77 11.73 -1.07 -1.96
CA VAL A 77 12.15 -0.61 -3.27
C VAL A 77 12.30 0.91 -3.30
N THR A 78 13.20 1.40 -4.14
CA THR A 78 13.37 2.85 -4.37
C THR A 78 12.89 3.29 -5.74
N SER A 79 12.50 2.36 -6.59
CA SER A 79 11.97 2.62 -7.92
C SER A 79 10.93 1.59 -8.29
N PHE A 80 9.83 2.03 -8.90
CA PHE A 80 8.84 1.11 -9.47
C PHE A 80 9.44 0.22 -10.57
N ARG A 81 10.57 0.60 -11.18
CA ARG A 81 11.27 -0.26 -12.14
C ARG A 81 11.81 -1.54 -11.49
N GLU A 82 12.20 -1.49 -10.21
CA GLU A 82 12.62 -2.68 -9.47
C GLU A 82 11.45 -3.65 -9.34
N LEU A 83 10.25 -3.13 -9.01
CA LEU A 83 9.03 -3.94 -8.94
C LEU A 83 8.65 -4.55 -10.29
N LEU A 84 8.65 -3.75 -11.37
CA LEU A 84 8.33 -4.24 -12.71
C LEU A 84 9.30 -5.33 -13.17
N LYS A 85 10.60 -5.15 -12.91
CA LYS A 85 11.62 -6.13 -13.27
C LYS A 85 11.40 -7.47 -12.55
N GLU A 86 11.02 -7.46 -11.28
CA GLU A 86 10.72 -8.71 -10.57
C GLU A 86 9.43 -9.36 -11.07
N LEU A 87 8.42 -8.57 -11.46
CA LEU A 87 7.19 -9.10 -12.06
C LEU A 87 7.41 -9.70 -13.46
N GLU A 88 8.40 -9.22 -14.22
CA GLU A 88 8.78 -9.79 -15.52
C GLU A 88 9.46 -11.17 -15.40
N ASN A 89 9.91 -11.55 -14.20
CA ASN A 89 10.58 -12.84 -13.94
C ASN A 89 9.63 -13.95 -13.45
N ILE A 90 8.32 -13.69 -13.40
CA ILE A 90 7.26 -14.61 -12.96
C ILE A 90 6.44 -15.07 -14.16
#